data_AF-A0A0Q8T6N2-F1
#
_entry.id   AF-A0A0Q8T6N2-F1
#
_cell.length_a   1.000
_cell.length_b   1.000
_cell.length_c   1.000
_cell.angle_alpha   90.00
_cell.angle_beta   90.00
_cell.angle_gamma   90.00
#
_symmetry.space_group_name_H-M   'P 1'
#
loop_
_entity.id
_entity.type
_entity.pdbx_description
1 polymer ?
#
loop_
_entity_poly.entity_id
_entity_poly.type
_entity_poly.pdbx_seq_one_letter_code
_entity_poly.pdbx_strand_id
1 'polypeptide(L)'
;MHRPALRTLLGARALARNPARRAMPTASHYHRTSNEASTAMRQPSTNTPRPPSRTGIAARIAHQLLAPCVLALSLGTSMSSHGAGPAAAPERPPAGTDVDETRTVAQRTRAPADCLSVVLEGVTVLLDRSELSRQAHAKPTQWKTEAERMALIEGRRAAALLQAAAPAQGSSPACHPVTQTLDGDDQFVVLAHLERGAAAVLPAGATQPVPSVAIRYLGQRCGPLCGRGSIMVSIPGQPQPFMVTHWWAS
;
A
#
# COMPACT_ATOMS: atom_id res chain seq x y z
N MET A 1 -17.12 -62.98 -12.93
CA MET A 1 -16.69 -62.26 -14.15
C MET A 1 -17.90 -61.99 -15.02
N HIS A 2 -18.47 -60.79 -14.98
CA HIS A 2 -19.49 -60.34 -15.94
C HIS A 2 -19.41 -58.82 -16.09
N ARG A 3 -19.09 -58.35 -17.31
CA ARG A 3 -19.51 -57.04 -17.85
C ARG A 3 -20.86 -57.26 -18.55
N PRO A 4 -21.77 -56.27 -18.51
CA PRO A 4 -21.95 -55.32 -19.62
C PRO A 4 -22.39 -53.93 -19.09
N ALA A 5 -22.67 -52.85 -19.83
CA ALA A 5 -22.36 -52.31 -21.14
C ALA A 5 -22.76 -50.82 -21.10
N LEU A 6 -22.32 -50.07 -22.11
CA LEU A 6 -22.60 -48.65 -22.37
C LEU A 6 -24.09 -48.25 -22.30
N ARG A 7 -24.35 -46.98 -21.95
CA ARG A 7 -25.24 -46.13 -22.77
C ARG A 7 -25.02 -44.62 -22.55
N THR A 8 -24.49 -44.00 -23.60
CA THR A 8 -24.51 -42.57 -23.88
C THR A 8 -25.94 -42.13 -24.25
N LEU A 9 -26.42 -41.01 -23.72
CA LEU A 9 -27.59 -40.29 -24.25
C LEU A 9 -27.30 -38.78 -24.29
N LEU A 10 -27.29 -38.26 -25.52
CA LEU A 10 -27.43 -36.86 -25.88
C LEU A 10 -28.86 -36.37 -25.62
N GLY A 11 -29.01 -35.08 -25.29
CA GLY A 11 -30.24 -34.29 -25.40
C GLY A 11 -30.02 -32.90 -24.79
N ALA A 12 -29.60 -31.88 -25.55
CA ALA A 12 -30.38 -30.98 -26.41
C ALA A 12 -31.11 -29.82 -25.68
N ARG A 13 -30.56 -28.61 -25.91
CA ARG A 13 -31.19 -27.29 -26.15
C ARG A 13 -32.33 -26.77 -25.24
N ALA A 14 -32.06 -25.61 -24.60
CA ALA A 14 -32.95 -24.45 -24.51
C ALA A 14 -32.05 -23.21 -24.18
N LEU A 15 -31.80 -22.22 -25.05
CA LEU A 15 -32.65 -21.10 -25.52
C LEU A 15 -33.40 -20.34 -24.41
N ALA A 16 -32.76 -19.31 -23.85
CA ALA A 16 -33.42 -18.13 -23.27
C ALA A 16 -32.40 -16.95 -23.27
N ARG A 17 -32.51 -16.05 -24.25
CA ARG A 17 -33.12 -14.70 -24.18
C ARG A 17 -32.26 -13.66 -23.45
N ASN A 18 -31.55 -12.92 -24.29
CA ASN A 18 -30.88 -11.65 -24.04
C ASN A 18 -31.89 -10.50 -24.27
N PRO A 19 -32.06 -9.55 -23.32
CA PRO A 19 -32.65 -8.28 -23.65
C PRO A 19 -31.76 -7.08 -23.28
N ALA A 20 -31.87 -6.07 -24.17
CA ALA A 20 -31.64 -4.65 -23.95
C ALA A 20 -30.21 -4.09 -24.15
N ARG A 21 -29.87 -3.96 -25.44
CA ARG A 21 -29.23 -2.74 -25.96
C ARG A 21 -30.17 -1.55 -25.78
N ARG A 22 -29.70 -0.47 -25.13
CA ARG A 22 -30.13 0.92 -25.34
C ARG A 22 -28.85 1.77 -25.28
N ALA A 23 -28.37 2.21 -26.44
CA ALA A 23 -28.63 3.53 -27.02
C ALA A 23 -27.75 4.60 -26.39
N MET A 24 -26.65 4.89 -27.09
CA MET A 24 -25.84 6.11 -26.97
C MET A 24 -26.71 7.36 -27.24
N PRO A 25 -26.26 8.52 -26.75
CA PRO A 25 -26.24 9.71 -27.56
C PRO A 25 -24.81 10.21 -27.83
N THR A 26 -24.73 10.76 -29.02
CA THR A 26 -23.63 11.38 -29.76
C THR A 26 -22.96 12.58 -29.09
N ALA A 27 -21.64 12.62 -29.25
CA ALA A 27 -20.76 13.74 -29.61
C ALA A 27 -21.12 15.17 -29.14
N SER A 28 -20.18 15.78 -28.41
CA SER A 28 -19.92 17.20 -28.55
C SER A 28 -18.44 17.41 -28.90
N HIS A 29 -18.24 17.95 -30.10
CA HIS A 29 -16.99 18.43 -30.66
C HIS A 29 -16.44 19.58 -29.80
N TYR A 30 -15.16 19.52 -29.45
CA TYR A 30 -14.36 20.73 -29.25
C TYR A 30 -13.09 20.60 -30.07
N HIS A 31 -13.00 21.45 -31.09
CA HIS A 31 -11.86 21.62 -31.98
C HIS A 31 -11.46 23.09 -31.94
N ARG A 32 -10.14 23.34 -32.04
CA ARG A 32 -9.46 24.62 -32.37
C ARG A 32 -9.37 25.65 -31.23
N THR A 33 -8.26 26.36 -31.03
CA THR A 33 -7.20 26.79 -31.97
C THR A 33 -5.80 26.81 -31.34
N SER A 34 -4.80 26.55 -32.19
CA SER A 34 -3.37 26.84 -32.04
C SER A 34 -3.07 28.35 -32.00
N ASN A 35 -1.93 28.72 -31.41
CA ASN A 35 -0.94 29.73 -31.87
C ASN A 35 0.16 29.84 -30.79
N GLU A 36 1.38 29.38 -31.04
CA GLU A 36 2.49 30.05 -31.76
C GLU A 36 3.32 31.00 -30.89
N ALA A 37 4.64 30.82 -31.03
CA ALA A 37 5.75 31.71 -30.73
C ALA A 37 6.11 31.98 -29.25
N SER A 38 7.28 31.49 -28.82
CA SER A 38 8.48 32.32 -28.96
C SER A 38 9.77 31.57 -28.64
N THR A 39 10.64 31.61 -29.63
CA THR A 39 12.05 31.25 -29.62
C THR A 39 12.83 32.24 -28.75
N ALA A 40 13.55 31.77 -27.73
CA ALA A 40 14.70 32.51 -27.19
C ALA A 40 15.73 31.55 -26.58
N MET A 41 16.69 31.17 -27.43
CA MET A 41 18.14 31.24 -27.17
C MET A 41 18.57 31.80 -25.79
N ARG A 42 19.22 30.96 -24.97
CA ARG A 42 20.54 31.22 -24.35
C ARG A 42 21.04 29.99 -23.58
N GLN A 43 22.17 29.44 -24.03
CA GLN A 43 23.06 28.56 -23.25
C GLN A 43 23.96 29.41 -22.29
N PRO A 44 25.01 28.85 -21.66
CA PRO A 44 24.97 28.27 -20.32
C PRO A 44 25.83 29.10 -19.33
N SER A 45 25.48 29.15 -18.05
CA SER A 45 26.38 29.72 -17.03
C SER A 45 26.91 28.62 -16.12
N THR A 46 28.11 28.15 -16.46
CA THR A 46 28.98 27.39 -15.56
C THR A 46 29.43 28.30 -14.42
N ASN A 47 29.03 28.00 -13.18
CA ASN A 47 29.70 28.55 -12.01
C ASN A 47 29.89 27.43 -10.99
N THR A 48 31.06 26.82 -11.07
CA THR A 48 31.62 25.91 -10.07
C THR A 48 32.46 26.75 -9.10
N PRO A 49 32.11 26.85 -7.80
CA PRO A 49 33.04 27.32 -6.80
C PRO A 49 34.00 26.21 -6.39
N ARG A 50 35.29 26.53 -6.52
CA ARG A 50 36.48 25.79 -6.09
C ARG A 50 36.46 25.52 -4.57
N PRO A 51 36.99 24.38 -4.09
CA PRO A 51 37.10 24.08 -2.66
C PRO A 51 38.30 24.80 -2.02
N PRO A 52 38.22 25.22 -0.75
CA PRO A 52 39.41 25.57 0.01
C PRO A 52 40.18 24.33 0.46
N SER A 53 41.50 24.52 0.46
CA SER A 53 42.53 23.53 0.70
C SER A 53 42.82 23.35 2.19
N ARG A 54 43.06 22.09 2.57
CA ARG A 54 44.15 21.57 3.41
C ARG A 54 44.55 22.33 4.69
N THR A 55 44.54 21.59 5.80
CA THR A 55 45.42 21.55 7.00
C THR A 55 44.53 21.40 8.25
N GLY A 56 44.78 20.56 9.23
CA GLY A 56 45.85 19.61 9.53
C GLY A 56 45.58 19.07 10.94
N ILE A 57 46.61 18.41 11.50
CA ILE A 57 46.79 18.11 12.92
C ILE A 57 46.21 16.76 13.39
N ALA A 58 47.16 15.84 13.55
CA ALA A 58 47.09 14.62 14.32
C ALA A 58 46.91 14.90 15.82
N ALA A 59 46.25 14.00 16.54
CA ALA A 59 46.60 13.70 17.92
C ALA A 59 46.22 12.25 18.27
N ARG A 60 47.24 11.43 18.46
CA ARG A 60 47.22 10.20 19.27
C ARG A 60 46.92 10.56 20.73
N ILE A 61 46.31 9.64 21.48
CA ILE A 61 46.53 9.31 22.92
C ILE A 61 45.67 8.06 23.19
N ALA A 62 46.28 6.86 23.25
CA ALA A 62 46.69 6.12 24.47
C ALA A 62 45.48 5.59 25.28
N HIS A 63 45.20 4.28 25.24
CA HIS A 63 45.69 3.25 26.18
C HIS A 63 45.45 3.57 27.67
N GLN A 64 44.49 2.85 28.27
CA GLN A 64 44.46 2.35 29.66
C GLN A 64 43.29 1.35 29.75
N LEU A 65 43.53 0.04 29.78
CA LEU A 65 43.91 -0.82 30.91
C LEU A 65 42.81 -0.97 31.99
N LEU A 66 42.29 -2.20 32.05
CA LEU A 66 42.00 -3.02 33.24
C LEU A 66 41.03 -2.47 34.31
N ALA A 67 39.82 -3.05 34.31
CA ALA A 67 39.11 -3.76 35.40
C ALA A 67 39.32 -3.30 36.86
N PRO A 68 38.24 -3.24 37.69
CA PRO A 68 37.75 -4.50 38.28
C PRO A 68 36.23 -4.65 38.38
N CYS A 69 35.82 -5.92 38.44
CA CYS A 69 34.51 -6.39 38.87
C CYS A 69 34.06 -5.72 40.18
N VAL A 70 32.89 -5.09 40.15
CA VAL A 70 32.08 -4.86 41.35
C VAL A 70 30.78 -5.64 41.14
N LEU A 71 30.68 -6.76 41.86
CA LEU A 71 29.45 -7.49 42.10
C LEU A 71 28.53 -6.60 42.94
N ALA A 72 27.63 -5.86 42.28
CA ALA A 72 26.51 -5.23 42.94
C ALA A 72 25.31 -6.18 42.89
N LEU A 73 25.02 -6.82 44.02
CA LEU A 73 23.72 -7.43 44.31
C LEU A 73 22.67 -6.31 44.39
N SER A 74 22.01 -6.02 43.28
CA SER A 74 20.79 -5.22 43.26
C SER A 74 19.58 -6.14 43.29
N LEU A 75 18.96 -6.24 44.47
CA LEU A 75 17.53 -6.53 44.61
C LEU A 75 16.77 -5.42 43.88
N GLY A 76 16.26 -5.72 42.68
CA GLY A 76 15.55 -4.77 41.84
C GLY A 76 14.34 -5.44 41.21
N THR A 77 13.19 -5.25 41.87
CA THR A 77 11.83 -5.15 41.31
C THR A 77 11.56 -5.88 39.99
N SER A 78 10.70 -6.90 40.07
CA SER A 78 9.91 -7.42 38.96
C SER A 78 9.27 -6.28 38.17
N MET A 79 9.92 -5.84 37.11
CA MET A 79 9.28 -5.07 36.05
C MET A 79 8.39 -6.05 35.32
N SER A 80 7.12 -6.07 35.73
CA SER A 80 6.04 -6.64 34.92
C SER A 80 6.19 -6.07 33.52
N SER A 81 6.60 -6.93 32.58
CA SER A 81 6.49 -6.66 31.17
C SER A 81 5.01 -6.46 30.90
N HIS A 82 4.59 -5.20 30.90
CA HIS A 82 3.35 -4.82 30.25
C HIS A 82 3.58 -5.19 28.80
N GLY A 83 3.03 -6.36 28.43
CA GLY A 83 2.96 -6.76 27.04
C GLY A 83 2.45 -5.56 26.28
N ALA A 84 3.25 -5.10 25.33
CA ALA A 84 2.76 -4.22 24.29
C ALA A 84 1.66 -5.01 23.60
N GLY A 85 0.41 -4.81 24.06
CA GLY A 85 -0.77 -5.22 23.32
C GLY A 85 -0.62 -4.65 21.91
N PRO A 86 -1.15 -5.34 20.89
CA PRO A 86 -1.06 -4.84 19.52
C PRO A 86 -1.53 -3.39 19.53
N ALA A 87 -0.65 -2.48 19.10
CA ALA A 87 -1.00 -1.07 18.98
C ALA A 87 -2.32 -1.00 18.22
N ALA A 88 -3.34 -0.37 18.82
CA ALA A 88 -4.63 -0.21 18.17
C ALA A 88 -4.37 0.36 16.78
N ALA A 89 -4.91 -0.28 15.75
CA ALA A 89 -4.76 0.19 14.38
C ALA A 89 -5.19 1.67 14.34
N PRO A 90 -4.44 2.55 13.67
CA PRO A 90 -4.80 3.96 13.64
C PRO A 90 -6.20 4.12 13.04
N GLU A 91 -7.12 4.66 13.83
CA GLU A 91 -8.51 4.82 13.41
C GLU A 91 -8.59 5.88 12.30
N ARG A 92 -9.15 5.50 11.15
CA ARG A 92 -9.38 6.46 10.06
C ARG A 92 -10.38 7.52 10.53
N PRO A 93 -10.16 8.80 10.19
CA PRO A 93 -11.18 9.82 10.42
C PRO A 93 -12.53 9.39 9.78
N PRO A 94 -13.65 9.59 10.48
CA PRO A 94 -14.95 9.19 9.97
C PRO A 94 -15.29 10.00 8.71
N ALA A 95 -15.91 9.34 7.75
CA ALA A 95 -16.41 9.99 6.55
C ALA A 95 -17.42 11.10 6.92
N GLY A 96 -17.42 12.20 6.16
CA GLY A 96 -18.29 13.35 6.43
C GLY A 96 -17.74 14.35 7.45
N THR A 97 -16.47 14.22 7.83
CA THR A 97 -15.80 15.16 8.76
C THR A 97 -14.84 16.06 8.01
N ASP A 98 -14.76 17.33 8.42
CA ASP A 98 -13.67 18.21 7.99
C ASP A 98 -12.37 17.74 8.64
N VAL A 99 -11.41 17.32 7.81
CA VAL A 99 -10.12 16.83 8.29
C VAL A 99 -9.02 17.24 7.31
N ASP A 100 -7.91 17.70 7.86
CA ASP A 100 -6.64 17.84 7.14
C ASP A 100 -5.54 17.36 8.10
N GLU A 101 -5.31 16.05 8.09
CA GLU A 101 -4.41 15.39 9.02
C GLU A 101 -3.36 14.60 8.23
N THR A 102 -2.08 14.73 8.59
CA THR A 102 -1.01 13.88 8.05
C THR A 102 -0.41 13.03 9.15
N ARG A 103 -0.35 11.71 8.92
CA ARG A 103 0.27 10.72 9.81
C ARG A 103 1.52 10.16 9.16
N THR A 104 2.61 10.09 9.90
CA THR A 104 3.79 9.32 9.49
C THR A 104 3.66 7.90 10.02
N VAL A 105 3.66 6.91 9.13
CA VAL A 105 3.50 5.50 9.48
C VAL A 105 4.78 4.76 9.13
N ALA A 106 5.42 4.16 10.14
CA ALA A 106 6.57 3.29 9.95
C ALA A 106 6.18 2.09 9.07
N GLN A 107 7.04 1.74 8.13
CA GLN A 107 6.83 0.62 7.20
C GLN A 107 7.85 -0.49 7.48
N ARG A 108 7.61 -1.68 6.91
CA ARG A 108 8.60 -2.76 6.94
C ARG A 108 9.88 -2.30 6.23
N THR A 109 11.01 -2.40 6.91
CA THR A 109 12.34 -2.08 6.37
C THR A 109 12.92 -3.20 5.49
N ARG A 110 12.21 -4.33 5.37
CA ARG A 110 12.58 -5.48 4.54
C ARG A 110 11.35 -6.02 3.81
N ALA A 111 11.56 -6.48 2.58
CA ALA A 111 10.54 -7.20 1.84
C ALA A 111 10.14 -8.49 2.58
N PRO A 112 8.85 -8.86 2.59
CA PRO A 112 8.43 -10.20 3.00
C PRO A 112 9.10 -11.28 2.13
N ALA A 113 9.32 -12.48 2.69
CA ALA A 113 9.95 -13.59 1.96
C ALA A 113 9.07 -14.12 0.81
N ASP A 114 7.76 -14.18 1.05
CA ASP A 114 6.71 -14.43 0.05
C ASP A 114 5.79 -13.20 0.03
N CYS A 115 5.77 -12.52 -1.11
CA CYS A 115 5.17 -11.21 -1.25
C CYS A 115 4.23 -11.13 -2.44
N LEU A 116 3.28 -10.20 -2.38
CA LEU A 116 2.67 -9.61 -3.56
C LEU A 116 3.36 -8.29 -3.87
N SER A 117 3.73 -8.06 -5.13
CA SER A 117 4.23 -6.77 -5.59
C SER A 117 3.15 -6.02 -6.36
N VAL A 118 2.85 -4.82 -5.88
CA VAL A 118 1.86 -3.92 -6.46
C VAL A 118 2.58 -2.68 -6.93
N VAL A 119 2.62 -2.45 -8.25
CA VAL A 119 3.26 -1.28 -8.83
C VAL A 119 2.25 -0.14 -8.91
N LEU A 120 2.62 0.98 -8.31
CA LEU A 120 1.92 2.26 -8.32
C LEU A 120 2.87 3.32 -8.91
N GLU A 121 2.41 4.57 -9.01
CA GLU A 121 3.13 5.72 -9.58
C GLU A 121 4.60 5.83 -9.09
N GLY A 122 5.52 5.18 -9.80
CA GLY A 122 6.95 5.12 -9.48
C GLY A 122 7.32 4.37 -8.20
N VAL A 123 6.41 3.59 -7.61
CA VAL A 123 6.61 2.89 -6.33
C VAL A 123 6.07 1.46 -6.38
N THR A 124 6.84 0.50 -5.89
CA THR A 124 6.37 -0.87 -5.69
C THR A 124 6.03 -1.09 -4.22
N VAL A 125 4.77 -1.39 -3.92
CA VAL A 125 4.32 -1.79 -2.59
C VAL A 125 4.38 -3.31 -2.48
N LEU A 126 5.09 -3.80 -1.48
CA LEU A 126 5.27 -5.22 -1.21
C LEU A 126 4.43 -5.63 -0.01
N LEU A 127 3.47 -6.52 -0.24
CA LEU A 127 2.55 -7.01 0.77
C LEU A 127 2.90 -8.45 1.16
N ASP A 128 2.80 -8.77 2.44
CA ASP A 128 3.04 -10.12 2.94
C ASP A 128 1.89 -11.04 2.51
N ARG A 129 2.21 -12.02 1.66
CA ARG A 129 1.21 -12.89 1.06
C ARG A 129 0.59 -13.86 2.07
N SER A 130 1.35 -14.22 3.11
CA SER A 130 0.84 -15.07 4.21
C SER A 130 -0.19 -14.35 5.07
N GLU A 131 0.02 -13.05 5.31
CA GLU A 131 -0.91 -12.19 6.04
C GLU A 131 -2.20 -11.96 5.24
N LEU A 132 -2.08 -11.67 3.94
CA LEU A 132 -3.24 -11.55 3.06
C LEU A 132 -4.03 -12.87 3.00
N SER A 133 -3.34 -14.01 2.96
CA SER A 133 -3.99 -15.32 3.00
C SER A 133 -4.74 -15.51 4.31
N ARG A 134 -4.15 -15.19 5.47
CA ARG A 134 -4.86 -15.26 6.77
C ARG A 134 -6.12 -14.41 6.76
N GLN A 135 -6.06 -13.17 6.30
CA GLN A 135 -7.22 -12.29 6.19
C GLN A 135 -8.29 -12.89 5.26
N ALA A 136 -7.89 -13.44 4.12
CA ALA A 136 -8.79 -14.08 3.16
C ALA A 136 -9.55 -15.30 3.74
N HIS A 137 -8.93 -16.01 4.68
CA HIS A 137 -9.50 -17.16 5.39
C HIS A 137 -10.28 -16.78 6.65
N ALA A 138 -9.97 -15.65 7.30
CA ALA A 138 -10.60 -15.19 8.53
C ALA A 138 -12.03 -14.62 8.32
N LYS A 139 -12.55 -14.63 7.09
CA LYS A 139 -13.87 -14.08 6.77
C LYS A 139 -15.01 -14.96 7.34
N PRO A 140 -15.96 -14.39 8.09
CA PRO A 140 -17.10 -15.15 8.60
C PRO A 140 -18.09 -15.50 7.47
N THR A 141 -18.79 -16.63 7.58
CA THR A 141 -19.80 -17.06 6.58
C THR A 141 -21.15 -16.36 6.76
N GLN A 142 -21.44 -15.89 7.97
CA GLN A 142 -22.58 -15.06 8.33
C GLN A 142 -22.09 -13.93 9.22
N TRP A 143 -22.70 -12.75 9.15
CA TRP A 143 -22.37 -11.63 10.02
C TRP A 143 -23.58 -11.19 10.83
N LYS A 144 -23.36 -10.84 12.09
CA LYS A 144 -24.35 -10.30 13.03
C LYS A 144 -23.93 -8.94 13.56
N THR A 145 -22.63 -8.66 13.55
CA THR A 145 -22.06 -7.40 13.99
C THR A 145 -21.43 -6.65 12.82
N GLU A 146 -21.26 -5.34 13.00
CA GLU A 146 -20.57 -4.51 12.00
C GLU A 146 -19.10 -4.92 11.83
N ALA A 147 -18.44 -5.33 12.91
CA ALA A 147 -17.07 -5.84 12.86
C ALA A 147 -16.96 -7.11 12.00
N GLU A 148 -17.90 -8.05 12.12
CA GLU A 148 -17.95 -9.25 11.27
C GLU A 148 -18.25 -8.92 9.81
N ARG A 149 -19.12 -7.92 9.56
CA ARG A 149 -19.40 -7.43 8.20
C ARG A 149 -18.13 -6.86 7.57
N MET A 150 -17.38 -6.06 8.32
CA MET A 150 -16.11 -5.49 7.86
C MET A 150 -15.05 -6.57 7.62
N ALA A 151 -14.90 -7.53 8.54
CA ALA A 151 -13.99 -8.67 8.36
C ALA A 151 -14.34 -9.52 7.12
N LEU A 152 -15.63 -9.68 6.81
CA LEU A 152 -16.06 -10.35 5.58
C LEU A 152 -15.64 -9.58 4.33
N ILE A 153 -15.83 -8.26 4.31
CA ILE A 153 -15.43 -7.39 3.19
C ILE A 153 -13.91 -7.43 3.01
N GLU A 154 -13.16 -7.23 4.07
CA GLU A 154 -11.69 -7.25 4.05
C GLU A 154 -11.16 -8.60 3.56
N GLY A 155 -11.68 -9.72 4.08
CA GLY A 155 -11.28 -11.05 3.63
C GLY A 155 -11.67 -11.35 2.18
N ARG A 156 -12.77 -10.78 1.66
CA ARG A 156 -13.10 -10.89 0.23
C ARG A 156 -12.12 -10.12 -0.64
N ARG A 157 -11.78 -8.88 -0.26
CA ARG A 157 -10.82 -8.05 -0.99
C ARG A 157 -9.41 -8.65 -0.97
N ALA A 158 -8.96 -9.15 0.19
CA ALA A 158 -7.68 -9.86 0.29
C ALA A 158 -7.63 -11.10 -0.61
N ALA A 159 -8.72 -11.87 -0.68
CA ALA A 159 -8.83 -13.02 -1.57
C ALA A 159 -8.77 -12.62 -3.06
N ALA A 160 -9.45 -11.54 -3.45
CA ALA A 160 -9.42 -11.03 -4.82
C ALA A 160 -8.01 -10.59 -5.23
N LEU A 161 -7.32 -9.83 -4.36
CA LEU A 161 -5.95 -9.39 -4.61
C LEU A 161 -4.96 -10.56 -4.73
N LEU A 162 -5.16 -11.64 -3.95
CA LEU A 162 -4.38 -12.86 -4.08
C LEU A 162 -4.63 -13.59 -5.41
N GLN A 163 -5.85 -13.56 -5.93
CA GLN A 163 -6.22 -14.18 -7.21
C GLN A 163 -5.69 -13.37 -8.41
N ALA A 164 -5.55 -12.06 -8.25
CA ALA A 164 -4.98 -11.14 -9.24
C ALA A 164 -3.47 -11.33 -9.49
N ALA A 165 -2.81 -12.12 -8.64
CA ALA A 165 -1.37 -12.28 -8.65
C ALA A 165 -0.90 -13.28 -9.72
N ALA A 166 0.05 -12.86 -10.55
CA ALA A 166 0.78 -13.78 -11.41
C ALA A 166 1.80 -14.61 -10.60
N PRO A 167 2.29 -15.73 -11.16
CA PRO A 167 3.42 -16.46 -10.58
C PRO A 167 4.62 -15.54 -10.36
N ALA A 168 5.34 -15.74 -9.26
CA ALA A 168 6.56 -15.00 -8.97
C ALA A 168 7.59 -15.22 -10.09
N GLN A 169 8.28 -14.16 -10.48
CA GLN A 169 9.34 -14.22 -11.47
C GLN A 169 10.70 -14.06 -10.77
N GLY A 170 11.62 -15.00 -10.98
CA GLY A 170 13.00 -14.93 -10.47
C GLY A 170 13.28 -15.64 -9.13
N SER A 171 14.50 -15.48 -8.64
CA SER A 171 15.00 -16.07 -7.39
C SER A 171 14.78 -15.12 -6.20
N SER A 172 14.39 -15.69 -5.05
CA SER A 172 14.13 -15.11 -3.71
C SER A 172 14.57 -13.65 -3.41
N PRO A 173 13.70 -12.80 -2.79
CA PRO A 173 12.32 -13.07 -2.38
C PRO A 173 11.38 -13.22 -3.57
N ALA A 174 10.50 -14.22 -3.50
CA ALA A 174 9.52 -14.48 -4.56
C ALA A 174 8.34 -13.52 -4.41
N CYS A 175 8.43 -12.34 -5.02
CA CYS A 175 7.27 -11.45 -5.12
C CYS A 175 6.43 -11.80 -6.35
N HIS A 176 5.16 -12.09 -6.09
CA HIS A 176 4.12 -12.33 -7.07
C HIS A 176 3.56 -11.00 -7.57
N PRO A 177 3.77 -10.62 -8.85
CA PRO A 177 3.28 -9.34 -9.33
C PRO A 177 1.76 -9.36 -9.51
N VAL A 178 1.10 -8.34 -9.02
CA VAL A 178 -0.29 -8.04 -9.37
C VAL A 178 -0.28 -7.35 -10.73
N THR A 179 -0.78 -8.03 -11.75
CA THR A 179 -0.68 -7.59 -13.15
C THR A 179 -1.92 -6.85 -13.64
N GLN A 180 -3.04 -6.98 -12.92
CA GLN A 180 -4.24 -6.21 -13.20
C GLN A 180 -4.12 -4.77 -12.68
N THR A 181 -4.84 -3.84 -13.31
CA THR A 181 -5.04 -2.51 -12.75
C THR A 181 -5.84 -2.61 -11.46
N LEU A 182 -5.37 -1.96 -10.40
CA LEU A 182 -6.09 -1.96 -9.12
C LEU A 182 -7.38 -1.16 -9.25
N ASP A 183 -8.50 -1.80 -8.93
CA ASP A 183 -9.76 -1.09 -8.73
C ASP A 183 -9.82 -0.46 -7.33
N GLY A 184 -10.95 0.18 -7.00
CA GLY A 184 -11.12 0.83 -5.69
C GLY A 184 -11.04 -0.15 -4.51
N ASP A 185 -11.52 -1.38 -4.67
CA ASP A 185 -11.50 -2.39 -3.61
C ASP A 185 -10.08 -2.90 -3.35
N ASP A 186 -9.31 -3.14 -4.42
CA ASP A 186 -7.90 -3.51 -4.35
C ASP A 186 -7.06 -2.41 -3.67
N GLN A 187 -7.31 -1.15 -4.03
CA GLN A 187 -6.66 -0.01 -3.39
C GLN A 187 -6.93 0.04 -1.88
N PHE A 188 -8.14 -0.27 -1.41
CA PHE A 188 -8.41 -0.29 0.02
C PHE A 188 -7.61 -1.35 0.79
N VAL A 189 -7.25 -2.48 0.15
CA VAL A 189 -6.37 -3.49 0.76
C VAL A 189 -4.96 -2.94 0.90
N VAL A 190 -4.41 -2.38 -0.19
CA VAL A 190 -3.08 -1.78 -0.19
C VAL A 190 -2.98 -0.68 0.87
N LEU A 191 -3.98 0.21 0.92
CA LEU A 191 -4.07 1.29 1.90
C LEU A 191 -4.10 0.75 3.34
N ALA A 192 -4.93 -0.26 3.62
CA ALA A 192 -5.03 -0.85 4.96
C ALA A 192 -3.72 -1.49 5.44
N HIS A 193 -2.90 -2.00 4.53
CA HIS A 193 -1.56 -2.49 4.84
C HIS A 193 -0.55 -1.36 5.08
N LEU A 194 -0.63 -0.28 4.32
CA LEU A 194 0.20 0.92 4.51
C LEU A 194 -0.09 1.61 5.85
N GLU A 195 -1.37 1.77 6.19
CA GLU A 195 -1.81 2.40 7.46
C GLU A 195 -1.39 1.61 8.70
N ARG A 196 -1.30 0.28 8.59
CA ARG A 196 -0.81 -0.59 9.68
C ARG A 196 0.71 -0.72 9.73
N GLY A 197 1.44 -0.14 8.77
CA GLY A 197 2.89 -0.36 8.66
C GLY A 197 3.27 -1.79 8.24
N ALA A 198 2.32 -2.54 7.69
CA ALA A 198 2.48 -3.96 7.36
C ALA A 198 3.03 -4.17 5.93
N ALA A 199 3.22 -3.10 5.16
CA ALA A 199 3.81 -3.14 3.83
C ALA A 199 5.31 -2.78 3.86
N ALA A 200 6.06 -3.22 2.85
CA ALA A 200 7.34 -2.61 2.51
C ALA A 200 7.16 -1.76 1.25
N VAL A 201 7.71 -0.54 1.23
CA VAL A 201 7.50 0.42 0.14
C VAL A 201 8.83 0.64 -0.57
N LEU A 202 8.94 0.25 -1.83
CA LEU A 202 10.17 0.31 -2.61
C LEU A 202 10.04 1.34 -3.74
N PRO A 203 10.69 2.52 -3.64
CA PRO A 203 10.73 3.47 -4.74
C PRO A 203 11.40 2.89 -5.99
N ALA A 204 11.03 3.36 -7.17
CA ALA A 204 11.66 2.94 -8.42
C ALA A 204 13.19 3.14 -8.38
N GLY A 205 13.92 2.09 -8.76
CA GLY A 205 15.39 2.07 -8.74
C GLY A 205 16.04 1.92 -7.36
N ALA A 206 15.26 1.93 -6.27
CA ALA A 206 15.79 1.67 -4.94
C ALA A 206 16.04 0.17 -4.71
N THR A 207 17.05 -0.15 -3.91
CA THR A 207 17.36 -1.52 -3.48
C THR A 207 16.83 -1.83 -2.08
N GLN A 208 16.41 -0.81 -1.33
CA GLN A 208 15.91 -0.94 0.03
C GLN A 208 14.56 -0.23 0.17
N PRO A 209 13.60 -0.83 0.91
CA PRO A 209 12.35 -0.16 1.24
C PRO A 209 12.57 1.12 2.07
N VAL A 210 11.70 2.11 1.88
CA VAL A 210 11.68 3.31 2.74
C VAL A 210 11.20 2.96 4.14
N PRO A 211 11.72 3.60 5.20
CA PRO A 211 11.38 3.26 6.58
C PRO A 211 9.98 3.75 7.00
N SER A 212 9.39 4.70 6.27
CA SER A 212 8.07 5.26 6.58
C SER A 212 7.41 5.88 5.35
N VAL A 213 6.09 6.08 5.44
CA VAL A 213 5.29 6.88 4.50
C VAL A 213 4.50 7.94 5.26
N ALA A 214 4.10 9.00 4.56
CA ALA A 214 3.14 9.98 5.04
C ALA A 214 1.76 9.67 4.45
N ILE A 215 0.74 9.58 5.31
CA ILE A 215 -0.66 9.37 4.95
C ILE A 215 -1.43 10.62 5.32
N ARG A 216 -1.93 11.34 4.32
CA ARG A 216 -2.74 12.55 4.50
C ARG A 216 -4.21 12.25 4.27
N TYR A 217 -5.02 12.51 5.28
CA TYR A 217 -6.48 12.50 5.23
C TYR A 217 -6.96 13.92 4.97
N LEU A 218 -7.58 14.13 3.82
CA LEU A 218 -8.23 15.38 3.47
C LEU A 218 -9.73 15.12 3.29
N GLY A 219 -10.55 15.71 4.13
CA GLY A 219 -12.00 15.55 4.12
C GLY A 219 -12.70 16.90 4.20
N GLN A 220 -13.83 17.00 3.52
CA GLN A 220 -14.72 18.13 3.57
C GLN A 220 -16.15 17.65 3.82
N ARG A 221 -16.80 18.30 4.78
CA ARG A 221 -18.23 18.12 5.06
C ARG A 221 -19.05 19.08 4.20
N CYS A 222 -20.10 18.56 3.56
CA CYS A 222 -21.08 19.39 2.84
C CYS A 222 -22.45 19.44 3.55
N GLY A 223 -22.64 18.70 4.63
CA GLY A 223 -23.89 18.67 5.39
C GLY A 223 -23.91 17.56 6.45
N PRO A 224 -25.04 17.36 7.15
CA PRO A 224 -25.17 16.38 8.22
C PRO A 224 -24.89 14.94 7.78
N LEU A 225 -25.25 14.60 6.54
CA LEU A 225 -25.14 13.25 5.96
C LEU A 225 -24.18 13.18 4.77
N CYS A 226 -23.56 14.30 4.38
CA CYS A 226 -22.75 14.35 3.18
C CYS A 226 -21.33 14.86 3.43
N GLY A 227 -20.39 14.24 2.73
CA GLY A 227 -19.02 14.70 2.66
C GLY A 227 -18.20 13.90 1.67
N ARG A 228 -17.02 14.42 1.36
CA ARG A 228 -16.07 13.81 0.41
C ARG A 228 -14.67 14.00 0.93
N GLY A 229 -13.78 13.12 0.49
CA GLY A 229 -12.38 13.27 0.82
C GLY A 229 -11.45 12.43 -0.02
N SER A 230 -10.17 12.60 0.26
CA SER A 230 -9.07 11.87 -0.35
C SER A 230 -8.11 11.42 0.75
N ILE A 231 -7.64 10.20 0.62
CA ILE A 231 -6.54 9.64 1.39
C ILE A 231 -5.35 9.56 0.44
N MET A 232 -4.29 10.29 0.76
CA MET A 232 -3.09 10.41 -0.07
C MET A 232 -1.93 9.76 0.64
N VAL A 233 -1.21 8.85 -0.03
CA VAL A 233 0.00 8.23 0.52
C VAL A 233 1.21 8.71 -0.27
N SER A 234 2.21 9.22 0.46
CA SER A 234 3.42 9.81 -0.11
C SER A 234 4.67 9.28 0.59
N ILE A 235 5.81 9.28 -0.10
CA ILE A 235 7.12 9.11 0.53
C ILE A 235 7.54 10.49 1.07
N PRO A 236 7.96 10.61 2.35
CA PRO A 236 8.42 11.88 2.90
C PRO A 236 9.49 12.55 2.05
N GLY A 237 9.32 13.84 1.74
CA GLY A 237 10.22 14.60 0.88
C GLY A 237 9.94 14.49 -0.62
N GLN A 238 9.02 13.62 -1.06
CA GLN A 238 8.55 13.62 -2.45
C GLN A 238 7.33 14.54 -2.64
N PRO A 239 7.21 15.22 -3.80
CA PRO A 239 6.17 16.21 -4.04
C PRO A 239 4.80 15.61 -4.38
N GLN A 240 4.77 14.36 -4.85
CA GLN A 240 3.54 13.73 -5.33
C GLN A 240 3.20 12.47 -4.50
N PRO A 241 1.91 12.25 -4.19
CA PRO A 241 1.48 10.98 -3.64
C PRO A 241 1.61 9.89 -4.70
N PHE A 242 2.07 8.70 -4.29
CA PHE A 242 2.10 7.54 -5.17
C PHE A 242 0.76 6.78 -5.18
N MET A 243 -0.15 7.14 -4.25
CA MET A 243 -1.47 6.55 -4.14
C MET A 243 -2.47 7.59 -3.65
N VAL A 244 -3.63 7.64 -4.29
CA VAL A 244 -4.75 8.49 -3.89
C VAL A 244 -6.03 7.66 -3.93
N THR A 245 -6.74 7.60 -2.81
CA THR A 245 -8.04 6.92 -2.71
C THR A 245 -9.09 7.92 -2.28
N HIS A 246 -10.18 8.01 -3.03
CA HIS A 246 -11.29 8.89 -2.71
C HIS A 246 -12.35 8.16 -1.88
N TRP A 247 -13.03 8.91 -1.03
CA TRP A 247 -14.21 8.43 -0.31
C TRP A 247 -15.33 9.46 -0.39
N TRP A 248 -16.57 8.96 -0.33
CA TRP A 248 -17.77 9.77 -0.24
C TRP A 248 -18.67 9.25 0.87
N ALA A 249 -19.40 10.16 1.50
CA ALA A 249 -20.56 9.89 2.34
C ALA A 249 -21.72 10.71 1.78
N SER A 250 -22.91 10.10 1.71
CA SER A 250 -24.13 10.69 1.15
C SER A 250 -25.34 10.32 2.00
#